data_AF-Q4C6C3-F1
#
_entry.id   AF-Q4C6C3-F1
#
_cell.length_a   1.000
_cell.length_b   1.000
_cell.length_c   1.000
_cell.angle_alpha   90.00
_cell.angle_beta   90.00
_cell.angle_gamma   90.00
#
_symmetry.space_group_name_H-M   'P 1'
#
loop_
_entity.id
_entity.type
_entity.pdbx_description
1 polymer ?
#
loop_
_entity_poly.entity_id
_entity_poly.type
_entity_poly.pdbx_seq_one_letter_code
_entity_poly.pdbx_strand_id
1 'polypeptide(L)' 'MPAKGSQQVLMILDRNWISFKESNLAYKETPSKFKARPRLPGYKHKIKGRNVVVYTAKL' A
#
# COMPACT_ATOMS: atom_id res chain seq x y z
N MET A 1 -14.03 -4.74 -19.57
CA MET A 1 -14.09 -4.97 -18.10
C MET A 1 -13.36 -3.84 -17.36
N PRO A 2 -14.04 -2.77 -16.96
CA PRO A 2 -13.46 -1.67 -16.18
C PRO A 2 -13.26 -1.97 -14.67
N ALA A 3 -13.93 -2.99 -14.12
CA ALA A 3 -14.01 -3.18 -12.66
C ALA A 3 -12.76 -3.80 -11.99
N LYS A 4 -12.03 -4.68 -12.68
CA LYS A 4 -10.92 -5.45 -12.07
C LYS A 4 -9.73 -4.58 -11.67
N GLY A 5 -9.40 -3.56 -12.48
CA GLY A 5 -8.31 -2.63 -12.19
C GLY A 5 -8.60 -1.77 -10.96
N SER A 6 -9.80 -1.21 -10.88
CA SER A 6 -10.24 -0.41 -9.72
C SER A 6 -10.28 -1.24 -8.44
N GLN A 7 -10.77 -2.49 -8.50
CA GLN A 7 -10.77 -3.40 -7.34
C GLN A 7 -9.35 -3.65 -6.82
N GLN A 8 -8.39 -3.95 -7.71
CA GLN A 8 -7.01 -4.21 -7.30
C GLN A 8 -6.37 -2.96 -6.66
N VAL A 9 -6.66 -1.76 -7.18
CA VAL A 9 -6.20 -0.50 -6.58
C VAL A 9 -6.73 -0.35 -5.15
N LEU A 10 -8.02 -0.63 -4.93
CA LEU A 10 -8.62 -0.54 -3.59
C LEU A 10 -8.03 -1.58 -2.63
N MET A 11 -7.75 -2.80 -3.08
CA MET A 11 -7.11 -3.83 -2.25
C MET A 11 -5.68 -3.44 -1.82
N ILE A 12 -4.89 -2.85 -2.74
CA ILE A 12 -3.53 -2.38 -2.41
C ILE A 12 -3.61 -1.19 -1.44
N LEU A 13 -4.56 -0.28 -1.67
CA LEU A 13 -4.79 0.86 -0.77
C LEU A 13 -5.07 0.38 0.65
N ASP A 14 -6.05 -0.51 0.81
CA ASP A 14 -6.44 -1.05 2.12
C ASP A 14 -5.27 -1.71 2.85
N ARG A 15 -4.55 -2.62 2.17
CA ARG A 15 -3.36 -3.27 2.72
C ARG A 15 -2.29 -2.28 3.19
N ASN A 16 -2.03 -1.23 2.42
CA ASN A 16 -1.02 -0.23 2.78
C ASN A 16 -1.43 0.57 4.02
N TRP A 17 -2.72 0.87 4.18
CA TRP A 17 -3.23 1.57 5.36
C TRP A 17 -3.18 0.71 6.63
N ILE A 18 -3.54 -0.57 6.53
CA ILE A 18 -3.42 -1.53 7.65
C ILE A 18 -1.95 -1.62 8.09
N SER A 19 -1.04 -1.87 7.14
CA SER A 19 0.39 -1.96 7.42
C SER A 19 0.97 -0.68 8.04
N PHE A 20 0.52 0.51 7.60
CA PHE A 20 0.91 1.78 8.19
C PHE A 20 0.45 1.91 9.65
N LYS A 21 -0.79 1.52 9.96
CA LYS A 21 -1.31 1.56 11.34
C LYS A 21 -0.53 0.60 12.26
N GLU A 22 -0.36 -0.64 11.83
CA GLU A 22 0.39 -1.66 12.58
C GLU A 22 1.85 -1.25 12.80
N SER A 23 2.51 -0.74 11.76
CA SER A 23 3.89 -0.27 11.87
C SER A 23 4.01 0.89 12.86
N ASN A 24 3.02 1.80 12.92
CA ASN A 24 3.03 2.88 13.91
C ASN A 24 2.83 2.39 15.34
N LEU A 25 2.00 1.36 15.56
CA LEU A 25 1.84 0.75 16.88
C LEU A 25 3.15 0.08 17.30
N ALA A 26 3.74 -0.74 16.44
CA ALA A 26 5.03 -1.37 16.69
C ALA A 26 6.16 -0.35 16.91
N TYR A 27 6.14 0.78 16.20
CA TYR A 27 7.09 1.88 16.41
C TYR A 27 6.92 2.53 17.79
N LYS A 28 5.69 2.66 18.30
CA LYS A 28 5.46 3.21 19.65
C LYS A 28 6.02 2.29 20.74
N GLU A 29 5.87 0.98 20.56
CA GLU A 29 6.34 -0.03 21.52
C GLU A 29 7.86 -0.22 21.45
N THR A 30 8.44 -0.29 20.25
CA THR A 30 9.87 -0.57 20.04
C THR A 30 10.50 0.32 18.96
N PRO A 31 10.68 1.63 19.23
CA PRO A 31 11.26 2.55 18.25
C PRO A 31 12.63 2.12 17.73
N SER A 32 13.45 1.46 18.56
CA SER A 32 14.82 1.02 18.24
C SER A 32 14.90 0.00 17.09
N LYS A 33 13.80 -0.72 16.79
CA LYS A 33 13.74 -1.66 15.65
C LYS A 33 13.55 -0.95 14.30
N PHE A 34 13.29 0.35 14.32
CA PHE A 34 13.01 1.13 13.12
C PHE A 34 14.12 2.15 12.88
N LYS A 35 14.50 2.32 11.62
CA LYS A 35 15.43 3.40 11.22
C LYS A 35 14.81 4.79 11.38
N ALA A 36 13.47 4.87 11.26
CA ALA A 36 12.69 6.10 11.41
C ALA A 36 11.21 5.76 11.63
N ARG A 37 10.44 6.75 12.08
CA ARG A 37 8.98 6.62 12.21
C ARG A 37 8.32 6.28 10.87
N PRO A 38 7.40 5.28 10.84
CA PRO A 38 6.63 4.98 9.64
C PRO A 38 5.89 6.20 9.10
N ARG A 39 5.96 6.41 7.78
CA ARG A 39 5.34 7.54 7.08
C ARG A 39 4.02 7.14 6.46
N LEU A 40 3.12 8.12 6.33
CA LEU A 40 1.82 7.93 5.70
C LEU A 40 1.99 7.42 4.25
N PRO A 41 1.15 6.47 3.80
CA PRO A 41 1.09 6.09 2.40
C PRO A 41 0.75 7.30 1.53
N GLY A 42 1.59 7.60 0.54
CA GLY A 42 1.39 8.71 -0.40
C GLY A 42 0.79 8.26 -1.72
N TYR A 43 0.31 9.22 -2.50
CA TYR A 43 -0.10 8.97 -3.88
C TYR A 43 1.11 8.79 -4.80
N LYS A 44 0.95 7.93 -5.81
CA LYS A 44 1.94 7.81 -6.88
C LYS A 44 2.01 9.10 -7.69
N HIS A 45 3.18 9.38 -8.27
CA HIS A 45 3.36 10.54 -9.14
C HIS A 45 2.39 10.48 -10.33
N LYS A 46 1.73 11.61 -10.64
CA LYS A 46 0.69 11.68 -11.69
C LYS A 46 1.16 11.20 -13.07
N ILE A 47 2.37 11.65 -13.47
CA ILE A 47 2.96 11.34 -14.79
C ILE A 47 3.91 10.13 -14.75
N LYS A 48 4.85 10.07 -13.80
CA LYS A 48 5.89 9.02 -13.72
C LYS A 48 5.51 7.80 -12.87
N GLY A 49 4.35 7.81 -12.22
CA GLY A 49 3.92 6.73 -11.33
C GLY A 49 3.48 5.50 -12.11
N ARG A 50 4.06 4.34 -11.81
CA ARG A 50 3.70 3.06 -12.45
C ARG A 50 2.78 2.25 -11.56
N ASN A 51 1.73 1.65 -12.12
CA ASN A 51 0.89 0.69 -11.42
C ASN A 51 1.04 -0.69 -12.03
N VAL A 52 1.31 -1.70 -11.19
CA VAL A 52 1.39 -3.09 -11.62
C VAL A 52 0.01 -3.68 -11.47
N VAL A 53 -0.67 -3.92 -12.59
CA VAL A 53 -1.98 -4.57 -12.63
C VAL A 53 -1.75 -6.05 -12.96
N VAL A 54 -2.21 -6.94 -12.08
CA VAL A 54 -2.03 -8.38 -12.27
C VAL A 54 -3.32 -8.90 -12.89
N TYR A 55 -3.24 -9.36 -14.14
CA TYR A 55 -4.34 -10.02 -14.81
C TYR A 55 -4.25 -11.52 -14.59
N THR A 56 -5.08 -12.04 -13.68
CA THR A 56 -5.30 -13.48 -13.59
C THR A 56 -6.18 -13.90 -14.75
N ALA A 57 -5.60 -14.52 -15.78
CA ALA A 57 -6.38 -15.23 -16.78
C ALA A 57 -7.02 -16.45 -16.09
N LYS A 58 -8.35 -16.55 -16.13
CA LYS A 58 -9.02 -17.82 -15.79
C LYS A 58 -8.82 -18.75 -17.00
N LEU A 59 -8.17 -19.89 -16.77
CA LEU A 59 -8.21 -21.04 -17.69
C LEU A 59 -9.65 -21.56 -17.78
#